data_AF-A0A4Q5TJK1-F1
#
_entry.id   AF-A0A4Q5TJK1-F1
#
_cell.length_a   1.000
_cell.length_b   1.000
_cell.length_c   1.000
_cell.angle_alpha   90.00
_cell.angle_beta   90.00
_cell.angle_gamma   90.00
#
_symmetry.space_group_name_H-M   'P 1'
#
loop_
_entity.id
_entity.type
_entity.pdbx_description
1 polymer ?
#
loop_
_entity_poly.entity_id
_entity_poly.type
_entity_poly.pdbx_seq_one_letter_code
_entity_poly.pdbx_strand_id
1 'polypeptide(L)'
;MRWRVRATFPDRPGLLGRIALACGEADVNIVGMQVFSTRPTVTDEFVVEAGDDWTDVGLSELFVGAGGTAVAVTRADEDAVLDTPTRYLDAVHQVLEEGRDVEDVLAELLATEPPDVADYAGHDVLDLRRRNGTALRISRAVPFTAVERARAQALLSLVSDAGVDVPLIAPSPRHPMPLVRLAGLADIEAVAALHERCSVDTLYTRYQVPLRMPMTTRMARRLVTPEHGLAIVVQVGLDLVGHGVLEPLEDRLVFQLLVEDAWQGRGFGTLLVKHAARHAKAQDAEHLTFVSAGSNDMLLRAVGAAGFVARVERHDAAVHITVPLAGVRAAESA
;
A
#
# COMPACT_ATOMS: atom_id res chain seq x y z
N MET A 1 39.29 -9.00 11.95
CA MET A 1 37.98 -9.29 11.30
C MET A 1 36.80 -8.78 12.11
N ARG A 2 35.66 -8.49 11.48
CA ARG A 2 34.44 -8.00 12.15
C ARG A 2 33.33 -9.04 12.19
N TRP A 3 32.62 -9.08 13.31
CA TRP A 3 31.59 -10.07 13.61
C TRP A 3 30.37 -9.43 14.25
N ARG A 4 29.21 -10.00 13.98
CA ARG A 4 27.95 -9.69 14.67
C ARG A 4 27.65 -10.83 15.63
N VAL A 5 27.47 -10.52 16.90
CA VAL A 5 27.12 -11.48 17.95
C VAL A 5 25.78 -11.10 18.53
N ARG A 6 24.78 -11.99 18.39
CA ARG A 6 23.48 -11.84 19.02
C ARG A 6 23.38 -12.83 20.17
N ALA A 7 23.05 -12.34 21.36
CA ALA A 7 22.96 -13.18 22.56
C ALA A 7 21.81 -12.71 23.46
N THR A 8 21.16 -13.67 24.11
CA THR A 8 20.07 -13.40 25.06
C THR A 8 20.56 -13.48 26.49
N PHE A 9 20.24 -12.46 27.28
CA PHE A 9 20.65 -12.31 28.67
C PHE A 9 19.43 -12.05 29.57
N PRO A 10 19.52 -12.33 30.88
CA PRO A 10 18.52 -11.86 31.85
C PRO A 10 18.58 -10.33 31.97
N ASP A 11 17.43 -9.67 31.99
CA ASP A 11 17.33 -8.21 32.12
C ASP A 11 17.63 -7.76 33.56
N ARG A 12 18.92 -7.60 33.89
CA ARG A 12 19.40 -7.14 35.21
C ARG A 12 20.68 -6.28 35.11
N PRO A 13 20.89 -5.35 36.05
CA PRO A 13 22.07 -4.48 36.04
C PRO A 13 23.41 -5.24 36.08
N GLY A 14 24.45 -4.64 35.50
CA GLY A 14 25.85 -5.10 35.57
C GLY A 14 26.27 -6.14 34.53
N LEU A 15 25.33 -6.65 33.73
CA LEU A 15 25.60 -7.73 32.77
C LEU A 15 26.46 -7.26 31.59
N LEU A 16 26.17 -6.08 31.03
CA LEU A 16 27.00 -5.45 30.00
C LEU A 16 28.45 -5.23 30.47
N GLY A 17 28.65 -4.87 31.74
CA GLY A 17 30.00 -4.70 32.31
C GLY A 17 30.81 -6.00 32.33
N ARG A 18 30.14 -7.14 32.59
CA ARG A 18 30.79 -8.46 32.52
C ARG A 18 31.17 -8.84 31.09
N ILE A 19 30.30 -8.54 30.12
CA ILE A 19 30.57 -8.79 28.69
C ILE A 19 31.75 -7.94 28.22
N ALA A 20 31.74 -6.64 28.54
CA ALA A 20 32.82 -5.73 28.17
C ALA A 20 34.16 -6.15 28.79
N LEU A 21 34.16 -6.61 30.05
CA LEU A 21 35.37 -7.15 30.69
C LEU A 21 35.88 -8.41 29.97
N ALA A 22 34.99 -9.38 29.70
CA ALA A 22 35.37 -10.61 29.02
C ALA A 22 35.92 -10.36 27.60
N CYS A 23 35.30 -9.43 26.86
CA CYS A 23 35.79 -9.03 25.54
C CYS A 23 37.16 -8.34 25.65
N GLY A 24 37.34 -7.45 26.62
CA GLY A 24 38.62 -6.76 26.84
C GLY A 24 39.76 -7.70 27.25
N GLU A 25 39.50 -8.70 28.09
CA GLU A 25 40.49 -9.74 28.47
C GLU A 25 40.88 -10.63 27.28
N ALA A 26 39.98 -10.77 26.32
CA ALA A 26 40.16 -11.57 25.11
C ALA A 26 40.70 -10.77 23.91
N ASP A 27 41.01 -9.48 24.09
CA ASP A 27 41.41 -8.55 23.03
C ASP A 27 40.38 -8.45 21.87
N VAL A 28 39.10 -8.54 22.24
CA VAL A 28 37.95 -8.36 21.34
C VAL A 28 37.33 -6.99 21.58
N ASN A 29 37.35 -6.14 20.57
CA ASN A 29 36.84 -4.76 20.67
C ASN A 29 35.35 -4.71 20.35
N ILE A 30 34.53 -4.09 21.20
CA ILE A 30 33.11 -3.85 20.93
C ILE A 30 32.98 -2.49 20.23
N VAL A 31 32.65 -2.51 18.93
CA VAL A 31 32.53 -1.29 18.11
C VAL A 31 31.09 -0.82 17.94
N GLY A 32 30.11 -1.67 18.24
CA GLY A 32 28.70 -1.33 18.19
C GLY A 32 27.89 -2.22 19.12
N MET A 33 26.78 -1.69 19.63
CA MET A 33 25.83 -2.45 20.44
C MET A 33 24.41 -1.95 20.21
N GLN A 34 23.47 -2.90 20.11
CA GLN A 34 22.06 -2.62 20.13
C GLN A 34 21.35 -3.54 21.11
N VAL A 35 20.44 -2.94 21.89
CA VAL A 35 19.68 -3.62 22.94
C VAL A 35 18.24 -3.82 22.48
N PHE A 36 17.74 -5.05 22.60
CA PHE A 36 16.36 -5.41 22.30
C PHE A 36 15.69 -5.98 23.57
N SER A 37 15.02 -5.12 24.33
CA SER A 37 14.40 -5.50 25.59
C SER A 37 13.11 -6.31 25.40
N THR A 38 13.07 -7.51 25.97
CA THR A 38 11.91 -8.42 25.96
C THR A 38 11.73 -9.03 27.35
N ARG A 39 11.14 -8.28 28.29
CA ARG A 39 11.04 -8.72 29.69
C ARG A 39 10.48 -10.14 29.81
N PRO A 40 11.13 -11.04 30.58
CA PRO A 40 12.19 -10.80 31.57
C PRO A 40 13.64 -10.87 31.03
N THR A 41 13.84 -11.02 29.73
CA THR A 41 15.16 -11.11 29.09
C THR A 41 15.45 -9.90 28.21
N VAL A 42 16.68 -9.82 27.75
CA VAL A 42 17.11 -8.84 26.78
C VAL A 42 17.92 -9.58 25.72
N THR A 43 17.60 -9.37 24.46
CA THR A 43 18.45 -9.82 23.36
C THR A 43 19.34 -8.66 23.00
N ASP A 44 20.65 -8.83 23.11
CA ASP A 44 21.63 -7.82 22.72
C ASP A 44 22.34 -8.27 21.46
N GLU A 45 22.59 -7.31 20.57
CA GLU A 45 23.44 -7.48 19.41
C GLU A 45 24.69 -6.64 19.59
N PHE A 46 25.84 -7.27 19.42
CA PHE A 46 27.16 -6.64 19.47
C PHE A 46 27.79 -6.73 18.10
N VAL A 47 28.44 -5.65 17.68
CA VAL A 47 29.38 -5.67 16.57
C VAL A 47 30.77 -5.61 17.18
N VAL A 48 31.57 -6.63 16.93
CA VAL A 48 32.89 -6.79 17.52
C VAL A 48 33.97 -6.91 16.46
N GLU A 49 35.14 -6.40 16.77
CA GLU A 49 36.37 -6.58 16.01
C GLU A 49 37.31 -7.49 16.81
N ALA A 50 37.76 -8.54 16.16
CA ALA A 50 38.67 -9.53 16.75
C ALA A 50 39.82 -9.82 15.78
N GLY A 51 40.92 -10.37 16.30
CA GLY A 51 42.05 -10.84 15.48
C GLY A 51 41.65 -11.89 14.43
N ASP A 52 42.51 -12.13 13.46
CA ASP A 52 42.24 -13.07 12.35
C ASP A 52 42.25 -14.55 12.79
N ASP A 53 42.74 -14.82 14.00
CA ASP A 53 42.74 -16.11 14.69
C ASP A 53 41.39 -16.47 15.33
N TRP A 54 40.47 -15.51 15.45
CA TRP A 54 39.15 -15.74 16.03
C TRP A 54 38.18 -16.41 15.06
N THR A 55 37.44 -17.38 15.58
CA THR A 55 36.37 -18.09 14.87
C THR A 55 34.99 -17.70 15.44
N ASP A 56 33.95 -18.00 14.67
CA ASP A 56 32.56 -17.91 15.11
C ASP A 56 32.29 -18.72 16.39
N VAL A 57 32.86 -19.94 16.47
CA VAL A 57 32.78 -20.81 17.65
C VAL A 57 33.45 -20.16 18.86
N GLY A 58 34.67 -19.62 18.70
CA GLY A 58 35.39 -18.98 19.80
C GLY A 58 34.66 -17.76 20.36
N LEU A 59 34.10 -16.92 19.48
CA LEU A 59 33.25 -15.80 19.90
C LEU A 59 31.96 -16.28 20.56
N SER A 60 31.34 -17.34 20.06
CA SER A 60 30.16 -17.93 20.68
C SER A 60 30.47 -18.40 22.11
N GLU A 61 31.58 -19.11 22.31
CA GLU A 61 32.04 -19.58 23.63
C GLU A 61 32.32 -18.42 24.60
N LEU A 62 32.97 -17.35 24.12
CA LEU A 62 33.23 -16.14 24.91
C LEU A 62 31.94 -15.52 25.46
N PHE A 63 30.93 -15.33 24.60
CA PHE A 63 29.65 -14.73 24.98
C PHE A 63 28.79 -15.66 25.83
N VAL A 64 28.85 -16.99 25.61
CA VAL A 64 28.23 -17.98 26.51
C VAL A 64 28.89 -17.92 27.90
N GLY A 65 30.23 -17.86 27.97
CA GLY A 65 30.98 -17.72 29.22
C GLY A 65 30.65 -16.43 29.99
N ALA A 66 30.37 -15.34 29.27
CA ALA A 66 29.88 -14.09 29.85
C ALA A 66 28.42 -14.19 30.39
N GLY A 67 27.72 -15.29 30.14
CA GLY A 67 26.37 -15.58 30.61
C GLY A 67 25.28 -15.41 29.55
N GLY A 68 25.65 -15.38 28.27
CA GLY A 68 24.72 -15.36 27.15
C GLY A 68 24.11 -16.73 26.89
N THR A 69 22.86 -16.71 26.44
CA THR A 69 22.13 -17.89 25.95
C THR A 69 21.64 -17.61 24.54
N ALA A 70 21.35 -18.66 23.76
CA ALA A 70 20.96 -18.53 22.35
C ALA A 70 21.92 -17.61 21.55
N VAL A 71 23.22 -17.84 21.71
CA VAL A 71 24.26 -17.05 21.07
C VAL A 71 24.37 -17.45 19.59
N ALA A 72 24.28 -16.47 18.71
CA ALA A 72 24.49 -16.62 17.28
C ALA A 72 25.58 -15.64 16.84
N VAL A 73 26.55 -16.13 16.09
CA VAL A 73 27.67 -15.35 15.57
C VAL A 73 27.65 -15.40 14.04
N THR A 74 27.68 -14.24 13.41
CA THR A 74 27.76 -14.12 11.94
C THR A 74 28.84 -13.12 11.55
N ARG A 75 29.31 -13.20 10.31
CA ARG A 75 30.22 -12.19 9.76
C ARG A 75 29.49 -10.85 9.61
N ALA A 76 30.22 -9.76 9.83
CA ALA A 76 29.71 -8.41 9.67
C ALA A 76 30.49 -7.67 8.59
N ASP A 77 29.76 -6.88 7.80
CA ASP A 77 30.27 -6.01 6.75
C ASP A 77 30.86 -4.70 7.32
N GLU A 78 31.37 -3.85 6.43
CA GLU A 78 31.93 -2.56 6.83
C GLU A 78 30.87 -1.64 7.46
N ASP A 79 29.64 -1.71 6.96
CA ASP A 79 28.49 -0.90 7.37
C ASP A 79 27.88 -1.30 8.71
N ALA A 80 28.28 -2.45 9.30
CA ALA A 80 27.81 -2.88 10.60
C ALA A 80 28.14 -1.91 11.75
N VAL A 81 29.09 -0.98 11.56
CA VAL A 81 29.48 0.03 12.56
C VAL A 81 28.58 1.26 12.49
N LEU A 82 27.86 1.47 11.38
CA LEU A 82 26.89 2.57 11.27
C LEU A 82 25.75 2.35 12.27
N ASP A 83 25.31 3.44 12.89
CA ASP A 83 24.17 3.35 13.81
C ASP A 83 22.91 2.95 13.05
N THR A 84 22.09 2.14 13.71
CA THR A 84 20.91 1.53 13.09
C THR A 84 19.93 2.58 12.52
N PRO A 85 19.61 3.70 13.20
CA PRO A 85 18.81 4.76 12.60
C PRO A 85 19.34 5.25 11.25
N THR A 86 20.64 5.55 11.16
CA THR A 86 21.27 5.98 9.91
C THR A 86 21.13 4.91 8.82
N ARG A 87 21.42 3.63 9.13
CA ARG A 87 21.25 2.54 8.15
C ARG A 87 19.83 2.40 7.61
N TYR A 88 18.81 2.58 8.45
CA TYR A 88 17.42 2.55 7.99
C TYR A 88 17.05 3.77 7.14
N LEU A 89 17.60 4.95 7.42
CA LEU A 89 17.39 6.14 6.59
C LEU A 89 18.12 6.03 5.25
N ASP A 90 19.34 5.50 5.24
CA ASP A 90 20.09 5.22 4.01
C ASP A 90 19.38 4.17 3.17
N ALA A 91 18.83 3.11 3.79
CA ALA A 91 18.01 2.13 3.11
C ALA A 91 16.77 2.77 2.45
N VAL A 92 16.11 3.72 3.12
CA VAL A 92 15.02 4.51 2.50
C VAL A 92 15.56 5.32 1.32
N HIS A 93 16.70 5.99 1.47
CA HIS A 93 17.31 6.77 0.39
C HIS A 93 17.63 5.92 -0.85
N GLN A 94 18.25 4.76 -0.65
CA GLN A 94 18.56 3.80 -1.73
C GLN A 94 17.29 3.36 -2.50
N VAL A 95 16.19 3.14 -1.77
CA VAL A 95 14.93 2.73 -2.40
C VAL A 95 14.27 3.90 -3.14
N LEU A 96 14.24 5.10 -2.56
CA LEU A 96 13.53 6.26 -3.12
C LEU A 96 14.30 6.99 -4.22
N GLU A 97 15.59 7.23 -4.02
CA GLU A 97 16.42 8.10 -4.88
C GLU A 97 17.28 7.27 -5.84
N GLU A 98 17.81 6.14 -5.39
CA GLU A 98 18.63 5.25 -6.23
C GLU A 98 17.80 4.19 -6.97
N GLY A 99 16.52 4.03 -6.60
CA GLY A 99 15.57 3.12 -7.27
C GLY A 99 15.87 1.64 -7.05
N ARG A 100 16.56 1.29 -5.96
CA ARG A 100 16.82 -0.11 -5.59
C ARG A 100 15.52 -0.83 -5.22
N ASP A 101 15.47 -2.13 -5.50
CA ASP A 101 14.37 -2.97 -5.06
C ASP A 101 14.31 -3.04 -3.53
N VAL A 102 13.14 -2.79 -2.96
CA VAL A 102 12.93 -2.76 -1.51
C VAL A 102 13.14 -4.13 -0.86
N GLU A 103 12.88 -5.23 -1.57
CA GLU A 103 13.14 -6.58 -1.09
C GLU A 103 14.65 -6.81 -0.90
N ASP A 104 15.45 -6.44 -1.90
CA ASP A 104 16.91 -6.56 -1.84
C ASP A 104 17.50 -5.69 -0.71
N VAL A 105 17.04 -4.43 -0.61
CA VAL A 105 17.49 -3.51 0.44
C VAL A 105 17.11 -4.02 1.83
N LEU A 106 15.90 -4.52 2.01
CA LEU A 106 15.48 -5.11 3.28
C LEU A 106 16.25 -6.39 3.59
N ALA A 107 16.59 -7.19 2.57
CA ALA A 107 17.35 -8.41 2.76
C ALA A 107 18.78 -8.12 3.25
N GLU A 108 19.44 -7.12 2.66
CA GLU A 108 20.76 -6.65 3.12
C GLU A 108 20.68 -6.02 4.51
N LEU A 109 19.72 -5.11 4.72
CA LEU A 109 19.55 -4.40 5.99
C LEU A 109 19.30 -5.35 7.17
N LEU A 110 18.53 -6.41 6.93
CA LEU A 110 18.20 -7.43 7.93
C LEU A 110 19.17 -8.62 7.92
N ALA A 111 20.20 -8.60 7.06
CA ALA A 111 21.16 -9.69 6.86
C ALA A 111 20.46 -11.05 6.67
N THR A 112 19.45 -11.08 5.81
CA THR A 112 18.67 -12.27 5.46
C THR A 112 19.21 -12.86 4.16
N GLU A 113 20.48 -13.29 4.16
CA GLU A 113 20.98 -14.08 3.04
C GLU A 113 20.04 -15.27 2.80
N PRO A 114 19.65 -15.56 1.55
CA PRO A 114 18.80 -16.70 1.26
C PRO A 114 19.52 -17.98 1.70
N PRO A 115 18.91 -18.85 2.52
CA PRO A 115 19.50 -20.14 2.83
C PRO A 115 19.67 -20.95 1.54
N ASP A 116 20.79 -21.65 1.39
CA ASP A 116 21.08 -22.55 0.26
C ASP A 116 20.27 -23.88 0.31
N VAL A 117 19.12 -23.90 0.98
CA VAL A 117 18.30 -25.10 1.14
C VAL A 117 16.81 -24.77 1.18
N ALA A 118 16.06 -25.46 0.33
CA ALA A 118 14.62 -25.34 0.12
C ALA A 118 13.73 -25.78 1.32
N ASP A 119 14.29 -25.95 2.51
CA ASP A 119 13.54 -26.31 3.72
C ASP A 119 13.36 -25.07 4.62
N TYR A 120 12.20 -24.42 4.47
CA TYR A 120 11.71 -23.35 5.37
C TYR A 120 11.42 -23.84 6.81
N ALA A 121 11.66 -25.12 7.12
CA ALA A 121 11.39 -25.74 8.40
C ALA A 121 12.42 -25.31 9.46
N GLY A 122 12.24 -24.11 10.03
CA GLY A 122 13.06 -23.59 11.14
C GLY A 122 13.39 -22.11 11.04
N HIS A 123 13.08 -21.46 9.91
CA HIS A 123 13.28 -20.03 9.73
C HIS A 123 12.17 -19.23 10.42
N ASP A 124 12.53 -18.10 11.01
CA ASP A 124 11.55 -17.09 11.40
C ASP A 124 11.16 -16.30 10.15
N VAL A 125 9.85 -16.12 9.96
CA VAL A 125 9.27 -15.50 8.77
C VAL A 125 8.74 -14.13 9.15
N LEU A 126 9.21 -13.12 8.44
CA LEU A 126 8.77 -11.74 8.54
C LEU A 126 7.80 -11.43 7.39
N ASP A 127 6.53 -11.34 7.74
CA ASP A 127 5.46 -10.89 6.84
C ASP A 127 5.26 -9.39 6.96
N LEU A 128 5.64 -8.66 5.91
CA LEU A 128 5.47 -7.22 5.80
C LEU A 128 4.32 -6.92 4.84
N ARG A 129 3.44 -5.98 5.22
CA ARG A 129 2.27 -5.62 4.41
C ARG A 129 2.55 -4.33 3.66
N ARG A 130 2.43 -4.37 2.33
CA ARG A 130 2.45 -3.20 1.47
C ARG A 130 1.07 -2.52 1.50
N ARG A 131 1.02 -1.23 1.19
CA ARG A 131 -0.26 -0.47 1.20
C ARG A 131 -1.26 -0.97 0.17
N ASN A 132 -0.78 -1.49 -0.96
CA ASN A 132 -1.60 -2.09 -2.02
C ASN A 132 -2.22 -3.46 -1.63
N GLY A 133 -2.01 -3.92 -0.39
CA GLY A 133 -2.57 -5.18 0.13
C GLY A 133 -1.71 -6.41 -0.16
N THR A 134 -0.66 -6.29 -0.98
CA THR A 134 0.30 -7.38 -1.20
C THR A 134 1.25 -7.52 -0.01
N ALA A 135 1.83 -8.71 0.15
CA ALA A 135 2.74 -9.01 1.24
C ALA A 135 4.14 -9.26 0.69
N LEU A 136 5.15 -8.73 1.37
CA LEU A 136 6.55 -9.07 1.19
C LEU A 136 6.96 -10.01 2.32
N ARG A 137 7.57 -11.14 1.97
CA ARG A 137 7.94 -12.19 2.92
C ARG A 137 9.43 -12.40 2.91
N ILE A 138 10.07 -12.15 4.04
CA ILE A 138 11.50 -12.35 4.25
C ILE A 138 11.70 -13.39 5.33
N SER A 139 12.70 -14.26 5.23
CA SER A 139 12.96 -15.28 6.24
C SER A 139 14.44 -15.45 6.51
N ARG A 140 14.80 -15.81 7.75
CA ARG A 140 16.17 -16.19 8.12
C ARG A 140 16.18 -17.18 9.29
N ALA A 141 17.30 -17.85 9.50
CA ALA A 141 17.47 -18.84 10.55
C ALA A 141 17.44 -18.25 11.98
N VAL A 142 17.93 -17.02 12.15
CA VAL A 142 17.94 -16.32 13.45
C VAL A 142 16.65 -15.53 13.63
N PRO A 143 15.88 -15.71 14.72
CA PRO A 143 14.61 -15.01 14.90
C PRO A 143 14.70 -13.48 14.77
N PHE A 144 13.68 -12.88 14.18
CA PHE A 144 13.47 -11.45 14.16
C PHE A 144 12.97 -10.98 15.53
N THR A 145 13.58 -9.91 16.05
CA THR A 145 13.09 -9.20 17.22
C THR A 145 11.84 -8.39 16.86
N ALA A 146 11.02 -8.07 17.85
CA ALA A 146 9.84 -7.21 17.64
C ALA A 146 10.20 -5.83 17.04
N VAL A 147 11.38 -5.30 17.40
CA VAL A 147 11.89 -4.02 16.89
C VAL A 147 12.28 -4.12 15.42
N GLU A 148 12.96 -5.18 15.00
CA GLU A 148 13.28 -5.42 13.59
C GLU A 148 12.00 -5.50 12.75
N ARG A 149 11.01 -6.26 13.22
CA ARG A 149 9.70 -6.36 12.53
C ARG A 149 9.03 -4.99 12.40
N ALA A 150 8.98 -4.21 13.49
CA ALA A 150 8.36 -2.90 13.49
C ALA A 150 9.08 -1.90 12.58
N ARG A 151 10.41 -1.87 12.59
CA ARG A 151 11.20 -0.96 11.74
C ARG A 151 11.13 -1.35 10.27
N ALA A 152 11.19 -2.64 9.94
CA ALA A 152 11.03 -3.12 8.57
C ALA A 152 9.64 -2.79 8.02
N GLN A 153 8.59 -2.97 8.83
CA GLN A 153 7.23 -2.55 8.44
C GLN A 153 7.13 -1.03 8.26
N ALA A 154 7.76 -0.23 9.13
CA ALA A 154 7.76 1.23 9.01
C ALA A 154 8.51 1.70 7.76
N LEU A 155 9.68 1.12 7.45
CA LEU A 155 10.42 1.38 6.22
C LEU A 155 9.57 1.05 5.00
N LEU A 156 9.00 -0.17 4.94
CA LEU A 156 8.16 -0.60 3.83
C LEU A 156 6.95 0.32 3.64
N SER A 157 6.30 0.73 4.73
CA SER A 157 5.19 1.67 4.69
C SER A 157 5.61 3.05 4.18
N LEU A 158 6.79 3.55 4.57
CA LEU A 158 7.31 4.84 4.12
C LEU A 158 7.63 4.84 2.62
N VAL A 159 8.31 3.80 2.13
CA VAL A 159 8.64 3.70 0.69
C VAL A 159 7.41 3.39 -0.17
N SER A 160 6.43 2.65 0.38
CA SER A 160 5.10 2.50 -0.21
C SER A 160 4.38 3.84 -0.34
N ASP A 161 4.43 4.68 0.69
CA ASP A 161 3.78 6.00 0.72
C ASP A 161 4.44 6.99 -0.25
N ALA A 162 5.76 6.88 -0.44
CA ALA A 162 6.54 7.68 -1.37
C ALA A 162 6.42 7.23 -2.84
N GLY A 163 5.75 6.09 -3.10
CA GLY A 163 5.39 5.67 -4.45
C GLY A 163 6.34 4.63 -5.09
N VAL A 164 7.24 3.99 -4.35
CA VAL A 164 8.11 2.94 -4.91
C VAL A 164 7.36 1.64 -5.20
N ASP A 165 6.25 1.40 -4.50
CA ASP A 165 5.32 0.29 -4.78
C ASP A 165 4.22 0.66 -5.78
N VAL A 166 4.36 1.82 -6.43
CA VAL A 166 3.51 2.24 -7.53
C VAL A 166 4.24 1.84 -8.81
N PRO A 167 3.60 1.09 -9.73
CA PRO A 167 4.25 0.65 -10.97
C PRO A 167 4.92 1.84 -11.69
N LEU A 168 6.06 1.54 -12.35
CA LEU A 168 7.05 2.42 -13.04
C LEU A 168 6.52 3.48 -14.03
N ILE A 169 5.21 3.71 -14.06
CA ILE A 169 4.55 4.88 -14.64
C ILE A 169 3.85 5.63 -13.50
N ALA A 170 4.64 6.33 -12.69
CA ALA A 170 4.10 7.32 -11.77
C ALA A 170 4.01 8.67 -12.49
N PRO A 171 2.80 9.19 -12.78
CA PRO A 171 2.65 10.56 -13.22
C PRO A 171 3.16 11.52 -12.13
N SER A 172 3.79 12.60 -12.58
CA SER A 172 4.33 13.74 -11.80
C SER A 172 3.60 14.03 -10.47
N PRO A 173 4.25 14.58 -9.43
CA PRO A 173 3.58 15.00 -8.18
C PRO A 173 2.54 16.12 -8.36
N ARG A 174 2.39 16.66 -9.58
CA ARG A 174 1.09 17.20 -10.01
C ARG A 174 0.16 16.01 -10.19
N HIS A 175 -0.72 15.72 -9.22
CA HIS A 175 -1.79 14.71 -9.34
C HIS A 175 -2.09 14.51 -10.83
N PRO A 176 -1.82 13.33 -11.44
CA PRO A 176 -2.13 13.09 -12.85
C PRO A 176 -3.46 13.73 -13.14
N MET A 177 -3.46 14.77 -13.97
CA MET A 177 -4.67 15.56 -14.16
C MET A 177 -5.73 14.56 -14.60
N PRO A 178 -6.76 14.31 -13.79
CA PRO A 178 -7.68 13.24 -14.09
C PRO A 178 -8.36 13.59 -15.41
N LEU A 179 -8.21 12.70 -16.38
CA LEU A 179 -8.85 12.87 -17.66
C LEU A 179 -10.24 12.29 -17.55
N VAL A 180 -11.24 13.18 -17.60
CA VAL A 180 -12.64 12.78 -17.69
C VAL A 180 -13.03 12.83 -19.15
N ARG A 181 -13.41 11.68 -19.71
CA ARG A 181 -13.76 11.53 -21.12
C ARG A 181 -14.87 10.52 -21.32
N LEU A 182 -15.45 10.51 -22.52
CA LEU A 182 -16.34 9.43 -22.93
C LEU A 182 -15.55 8.11 -23.05
N ALA A 183 -16.20 7.01 -22.69
CA ALA A 183 -15.66 5.67 -22.90
C ALA A 183 -15.85 5.26 -24.38
N GLY A 184 -14.88 4.52 -24.91
CA GLY A 184 -14.94 3.90 -26.23
C GLY A 184 -14.64 2.41 -26.15
N LEU A 185 -14.81 1.67 -27.25
CA LEU A 185 -14.62 0.21 -27.28
C LEU A 185 -13.25 -0.27 -26.76
N ALA A 186 -12.21 0.57 -26.83
CA ALA A 186 -10.89 0.27 -26.28
C ALA A 186 -10.86 0.19 -24.74
N ASP A 187 -11.87 0.74 -24.05
CA ASP A 187 -11.95 0.79 -22.59
C ASP A 187 -12.60 -0.47 -21.99
N ILE A 188 -13.02 -1.45 -22.79
CA ILE A 188 -13.74 -2.65 -22.29
C ILE A 188 -12.93 -3.38 -21.22
N GLU A 189 -11.65 -3.63 -21.48
CA GLU A 189 -10.77 -4.32 -20.54
C GLU A 189 -10.49 -3.45 -19.31
N ALA A 190 -10.26 -2.15 -19.50
CA ALA A 190 -9.96 -1.24 -18.40
C ALA A 190 -11.17 -1.02 -17.47
N VAL A 191 -12.39 -1.00 -18.01
CA VAL A 191 -13.62 -0.99 -17.21
C VAL A 191 -13.81 -2.31 -16.47
N ALA A 192 -13.47 -3.46 -17.07
CA ALA A 192 -13.47 -4.74 -16.37
C ALA A 192 -12.48 -4.76 -15.19
N ALA A 193 -11.25 -4.33 -15.42
CA ALA A 193 -10.22 -4.23 -14.39
C ALA A 193 -10.61 -3.27 -13.25
N LEU A 194 -11.23 -2.13 -13.56
CA LEU A 194 -11.78 -1.21 -12.56
C LEU A 194 -12.77 -1.92 -11.62
N HIS A 195 -13.69 -2.73 -12.17
CA HIS A 195 -14.69 -3.44 -11.37
C HIS A 195 -14.07 -4.56 -10.51
N GLU A 196 -12.99 -5.20 -10.99
CA GLU A 196 -12.25 -6.21 -10.24
C GLU A 196 -11.51 -5.65 -9.03
N ARG A 197 -11.08 -4.38 -9.10
CA ARG A 197 -10.43 -3.70 -7.97
C ARG A 197 -11.42 -3.11 -6.96
N CYS A 198 -12.69 -2.94 -7.33
CA CYS A 198 -13.71 -2.42 -6.42
C CYS A 198 -14.08 -3.44 -5.32
N SER A 199 -14.34 -2.93 -4.12
CA SER A 199 -14.89 -3.75 -3.04
C SER A 199 -16.29 -4.27 -3.36
N VAL A 200 -16.69 -5.35 -2.69
CA VAL A 200 -18.06 -5.89 -2.76
C VAL A 200 -19.09 -4.83 -2.40
N ASP A 201 -18.81 -3.98 -1.41
CA ASP A 201 -19.71 -2.92 -0.97
C ASP A 201 -19.87 -1.82 -2.02
N THR A 202 -18.78 -1.41 -2.69
CA THR A 202 -18.82 -0.43 -3.79
C THR A 202 -19.64 -0.97 -4.97
N LEU A 203 -19.43 -2.24 -5.35
CA LEU A 203 -20.20 -2.89 -6.41
C LEU A 203 -21.67 -3.06 -6.03
N TYR A 204 -21.97 -3.52 -4.81
CA TYR A 204 -23.33 -3.69 -4.33
C TYR A 204 -24.07 -2.35 -4.31
N THR A 205 -23.42 -1.28 -3.87
CA THR A 205 -24.00 0.08 -3.91
C THR A 205 -24.35 0.51 -5.34
N ARG A 206 -23.49 0.18 -6.31
CA ARG A 206 -23.69 0.53 -7.73
C ARG A 206 -24.81 -0.29 -8.39
N TYR A 207 -24.87 -1.59 -8.13
CA TYR A 207 -25.68 -2.54 -8.89
C TYR A 207 -26.92 -3.07 -8.16
N GLN A 208 -26.97 -2.91 -6.83
CA GLN A 208 -28.02 -3.45 -5.94
C GLN A 208 -28.20 -4.97 -6.01
N VAL A 209 -27.28 -5.68 -6.66
CA VAL A 209 -27.21 -7.14 -6.75
C VAL A 209 -25.75 -7.58 -6.62
N PRO A 210 -25.47 -8.74 -6.02
CA PRO A 210 -24.12 -9.30 -6.01
C PRO A 210 -23.64 -9.54 -7.45
N LEU A 211 -22.56 -8.87 -7.84
CA LEU A 211 -21.93 -9.09 -9.13
C LEU A 211 -21.03 -10.33 -9.05
N ARG A 212 -21.09 -11.20 -10.05
CA ARG A 212 -20.11 -12.29 -10.20
C ARG A 212 -18.84 -11.76 -10.83
N MET A 213 -17.71 -12.09 -10.22
CA MET A 213 -16.37 -11.74 -10.71
C MET A 213 -15.62 -13.01 -11.15
N PRO A 214 -14.74 -12.94 -12.17
CA PRO A 214 -14.45 -11.76 -13.00
C PRO A 214 -15.63 -11.37 -13.89
N MET A 215 -15.70 -10.09 -14.26
CA MET A 215 -16.82 -9.57 -15.06
C MET A 215 -16.78 -10.16 -16.48
N THR A 216 -17.91 -10.65 -16.97
CA THR A 216 -17.98 -11.15 -18.37
C THR A 216 -17.75 -10.02 -19.38
N THR A 217 -17.08 -10.33 -20.50
CA THR A 217 -16.84 -9.37 -21.60
C THR A 217 -18.15 -8.74 -22.13
N ARG A 218 -19.25 -9.50 -22.13
CA ARG A 218 -20.57 -9.01 -22.53
C ARG A 218 -21.08 -7.90 -21.61
N MET A 219 -20.89 -8.04 -20.30
CA MET A 219 -21.28 -7.02 -19.33
C MET A 219 -20.38 -5.79 -19.46
N ALA A 220 -19.06 -5.99 -19.52
CA ALA A 220 -18.10 -4.89 -19.71
C ALA A 220 -18.43 -4.06 -20.96
N ARG A 221 -18.70 -4.72 -22.09
CA ARG A 221 -19.13 -4.05 -23.33
C ARG A 221 -20.40 -3.22 -23.15
N ARG A 222 -21.40 -3.72 -22.44
CA ARG A 222 -22.65 -2.96 -22.18
C ARG A 222 -22.41 -1.73 -21.29
N LEU A 223 -21.42 -1.77 -20.40
CA LEU A 223 -21.05 -0.63 -19.55
C LEU A 223 -20.22 0.42 -20.30
N VAL A 224 -19.50 0.02 -21.35
CA VAL A 224 -18.68 0.92 -22.17
C VAL A 224 -19.46 1.51 -23.34
N THR A 225 -20.25 0.68 -24.00
CA THR A 225 -21.13 1.06 -25.11
C THR A 225 -22.56 0.67 -24.76
N PRO A 226 -23.27 1.49 -23.95
CA PRO A 226 -24.68 1.24 -23.64
C PRO A 226 -25.53 1.32 -24.91
N GLU A 227 -26.65 0.61 -24.95
CA GLU A 227 -27.59 0.66 -26.09
C GLU A 227 -28.21 2.05 -26.24
N HIS A 228 -28.43 2.75 -25.13
CA HIS A 228 -28.94 4.11 -25.08
C HIS A 228 -28.06 4.95 -24.15
N GLY A 229 -27.69 6.15 -24.59
CA GLY A 229 -26.89 7.08 -23.80
C GLY A 229 -25.38 6.93 -24.01
N LEU A 230 -24.60 7.19 -22.96
CA LEU A 230 -23.14 7.24 -23.04
C LEU A 230 -22.48 6.81 -21.72
N ALA A 231 -21.24 6.33 -21.83
CA ALA A 231 -20.40 6.03 -20.68
C ALA A 231 -19.31 7.09 -20.53
N ILE A 232 -19.03 7.47 -19.28
CA ILE A 232 -18.01 8.45 -18.89
C ILE A 232 -17.02 7.72 -17.99
N VAL A 233 -15.73 7.93 -18.24
CA VAL A 233 -14.65 7.35 -17.45
C VAL A 233 -13.76 8.43 -16.88
N VAL A 234 -13.18 8.15 -15.72
CA VAL A 234 -12.09 8.93 -15.12
C VAL A 234 -10.82 8.10 -15.26
N GLN A 235 -9.88 8.63 -16.03
CA GLN A 235 -8.58 8.03 -16.23
C GLN A 235 -7.52 8.78 -15.43
N VAL A 236 -6.69 8.02 -14.74
CA VAL A 236 -5.53 8.49 -14.01
C VAL A 236 -4.32 7.67 -14.43
N GLY A 237 -3.37 8.29 -15.14
CA GLY A 237 -2.29 7.55 -15.80
C GLY A 237 -2.87 6.61 -16.87
N LEU A 238 -2.62 5.31 -16.73
CA LEU A 238 -3.17 4.27 -17.62
C LEU A 238 -4.45 3.62 -17.08
N ASP A 239 -4.78 3.87 -15.81
CA ASP A 239 -5.90 3.19 -15.15
C ASP A 239 -7.18 4.00 -15.23
N LEU A 240 -8.29 3.30 -15.47
CA LEU A 240 -9.61 3.84 -15.19
C LEU A 240 -9.91 3.65 -13.71
N VAL A 241 -10.20 4.74 -13.01
CA VAL A 241 -10.42 4.78 -11.54
C VAL A 241 -11.87 5.14 -11.19
N GLY A 242 -12.65 5.54 -12.18
CA GLY A 242 -14.07 5.84 -12.04
C GLY A 242 -14.79 5.64 -13.34
N HIS A 243 -16.06 5.26 -13.25
CA HIS A 243 -16.92 4.97 -14.39
C HIS A 243 -18.35 5.38 -14.06
N GLY A 244 -19.07 5.85 -15.07
CA GLY A 244 -20.51 6.05 -14.95
C GLY A 244 -21.20 5.96 -16.29
N VAL A 245 -22.49 5.63 -16.25
CA VAL A 245 -23.34 5.52 -17.43
C VAL A 245 -24.46 6.53 -17.29
N LEU A 246 -24.63 7.35 -18.33
CA LEU A 246 -25.72 8.28 -18.51
C LEU A 246 -26.68 7.67 -19.52
N GLU A 247 -27.86 7.26 -19.09
CA GLU A 247 -28.83 6.59 -19.95
C GLU A 247 -30.26 7.08 -19.66
N PRO A 248 -31.13 7.13 -20.68
CA PRO A 248 -32.55 7.35 -20.46
C PRO A 248 -33.16 6.12 -19.78
N LEU A 249 -33.84 6.35 -18.66
CA LEU A 249 -34.61 5.34 -17.95
C LEU A 249 -36.01 5.89 -17.72
N GLU A 250 -37.00 5.25 -18.34
CA GLU A 250 -38.40 5.69 -18.34
C GLU A 250 -38.54 7.12 -18.88
N ASP A 251 -38.89 8.08 -18.03
CA ASP A 251 -39.06 9.50 -18.33
C ASP A 251 -37.90 10.39 -17.84
N ARG A 252 -36.81 9.78 -17.35
CA ARG A 252 -35.69 10.49 -16.73
C ARG A 252 -34.37 10.14 -17.39
N LEU A 253 -33.49 11.12 -17.48
CA LEU A 253 -32.09 10.86 -17.76
C LEU A 253 -31.39 10.52 -16.44
N VAL A 254 -30.86 9.31 -16.36
CA VAL A 254 -30.27 8.76 -15.13
C VAL A 254 -28.77 8.60 -15.29
N PHE A 255 -28.01 9.08 -14.32
CA PHE A 255 -26.57 8.82 -14.22
C PHE A 255 -26.26 7.96 -13.01
N GLN A 256 -25.62 6.82 -13.27
CA GLN A 256 -25.18 5.91 -12.24
C GLN A 256 -23.66 5.73 -12.35
N LEU A 257 -22.95 5.91 -11.24
CA LEU A 257 -21.50 5.96 -11.20
C LEU A 257 -20.91 5.10 -10.09
N LEU A 258 -19.64 4.74 -10.27
CA LEU A 258 -18.79 4.14 -9.27
C LEU A 258 -17.39 4.75 -9.34
N VAL A 259 -16.70 4.75 -8.20
CA VAL A 259 -15.29 5.16 -8.08
C VAL A 259 -14.61 4.08 -7.25
N GLU A 260 -13.45 3.61 -7.72
CA GLU A 260 -12.63 2.64 -7.01
C GLU A 260 -12.31 3.12 -5.59
N ASP A 261 -12.38 2.21 -4.62
CA ASP A 261 -12.28 2.49 -3.19
C ASP A 261 -11.03 3.33 -2.83
N ALA A 262 -9.87 3.00 -3.43
CA ALA A 262 -8.61 3.72 -3.21
C ALA A 262 -8.62 5.20 -3.67
N TRP A 263 -9.56 5.56 -4.54
CA TRP A 263 -9.70 6.88 -5.15
C TRP A 263 -10.90 7.67 -4.62
N GLN A 264 -11.72 7.08 -3.75
CA GLN A 264 -12.84 7.76 -3.10
C GLN A 264 -12.35 8.90 -2.19
N GLY A 265 -13.23 9.88 -1.93
CA GLY A 265 -12.90 11.06 -1.12
C GLY A 265 -11.98 12.10 -1.79
N ARG A 266 -11.53 11.86 -3.03
CA ARG A 266 -10.62 12.75 -3.78
C ARG A 266 -11.30 13.60 -4.87
N GLY A 267 -12.63 13.61 -4.90
CA GLY A 267 -13.41 14.47 -5.82
C GLY A 267 -13.73 13.87 -7.21
N PHE A 268 -13.33 12.63 -7.53
CA PHE A 268 -13.68 12.02 -8.83
C PHE A 268 -15.17 11.79 -9.04
N GLY A 269 -15.93 11.49 -7.97
CA GLY A 269 -17.39 11.44 -8.04
C GLY A 269 -17.99 12.80 -8.44
N THR A 270 -17.46 13.89 -7.89
CA THR A 270 -17.85 15.27 -8.26
C THR A 270 -17.50 15.59 -9.70
N LEU A 271 -16.34 15.13 -10.19
CA LEU A 271 -15.94 15.29 -11.59
C LEU A 271 -16.89 14.55 -12.55
N LEU A 272 -17.23 13.29 -12.23
CA LEU A 272 -18.20 12.50 -13.00
C LEU A 272 -19.58 13.17 -13.02
N VAL A 273 -20.06 13.64 -11.87
CA VAL A 273 -21.34 14.37 -11.76
C VAL A 273 -21.36 15.62 -12.64
N LYS A 274 -20.29 16.45 -12.61
CA LYS A 274 -20.19 17.63 -13.47
C LYS A 274 -20.20 17.26 -14.95
N HIS A 275 -19.43 16.23 -15.34
CA HIS A 275 -19.35 15.82 -16.75
C HIS A 275 -20.69 15.27 -17.26
N ALA A 276 -21.35 14.42 -16.45
CA ALA A 276 -22.68 13.90 -16.76
C ALA A 276 -23.71 15.03 -16.92
N ALA A 277 -23.71 16.03 -16.03
CA ALA A 277 -24.62 17.17 -16.14
C ALA A 277 -24.39 18.00 -17.42
N ARG A 278 -23.14 18.18 -17.85
CA ARG A 278 -22.82 18.89 -19.10
C ARG A 278 -23.32 18.13 -20.33
N HIS A 279 -23.17 16.80 -20.35
CA HIS A 279 -23.68 15.95 -21.44
C HIS A 279 -25.20 15.87 -21.45
N ALA A 280 -25.82 15.71 -20.28
CA ALA A 280 -27.27 15.78 -20.13
C ALA A 280 -27.82 17.10 -20.68
N LYS A 281 -27.18 18.22 -20.35
CA LYS A 281 -27.57 19.53 -20.86
C LYS A 281 -27.41 19.66 -22.38
N ALA A 282 -26.37 19.05 -22.96
CA ALA A 282 -26.18 19.02 -24.41
C ALA A 282 -27.25 18.19 -25.15
N GLN A 283 -27.97 17.31 -24.43
CA GLN A 283 -29.12 16.55 -24.92
C GLN A 283 -30.47 17.25 -24.61
N ASP A 284 -30.44 18.55 -24.30
CA ASP A 284 -31.60 19.36 -23.92
C ASP A 284 -32.38 18.83 -22.70
N ALA A 285 -31.74 18.00 -21.85
CA ALA A 285 -32.36 17.57 -20.61
C ALA A 285 -32.54 18.76 -19.66
N GLU A 286 -33.73 18.87 -19.08
CA GLU A 286 -34.00 19.86 -18.03
C GLU A 286 -33.48 19.40 -16.66
N HIS A 287 -33.48 18.07 -16.44
CA HIS A 287 -33.19 17.44 -15.15
C HIS A 287 -32.26 16.24 -15.35
N LEU A 288 -31.37 16.02 -14.39
CA LEU A 288 -30.55 14.82 -14.29
C LEU A 288 -30.85 14.11 -12.96
N THR A 289 -31.11 12.81 -13.02
CA THR A 289 -31.38 12.01 -11.82
C THR A 289 -30.21 11.09 -11.52
N PHE A 290 -29.82 11.01 -10.25
CA PHE A 290 -28.91 10.00 -9.74
C PHE A 290 -29.68 9.05 -8.84
N VAL A 291 -29.41 7.76 -8.96
CA VAL A 291 -30.02 6.72 -8.12
C VAL A 291 -28.93 6.06 -7.30
N SER A 292 -29.17 5.92 -6.00
CA SER A 292 -28.23 5.30 -5.08
C SER A 292 -28.95 4.55 -3.97
N ALA A 293 -28.27 3.62 -3.30
CA ALA A 293 -28.77 2.97 -2.09
C ALA A 293 -29.13 3.98 -0.99
N GLY A 294 -30.13 3.64 -0.16
CA GLY A 294 -30.65 4.42 0.97
C GLY A 294 -29.59 5.01 1.93
N SER A 295 -28.48 4.30 2.12
CA SER A 295 -27.40 4.61 3.07
C SER A 295 -26.22 5.38 2.49
N ASN A 296 -26.20 5.69 1.19
CA ASN A 296 -25.03 6.26 0.53
C ASN A 296 -25.04 7.79 0.49
N ASP A 297 -24.59 8.41 1.58
CA ASP A 297 -24.43 9.86 1.66
C ASP A 297 -23.28 10.40 0.80
N MET A 298 -22.40 9.54 0.25
CA MET A 298 -21.27 10.00 -0.58
C MET A 298 -21.75 10.64 -1.88
N LEU A 299 -22.80 10.09 -2.50
CA LEU A 299 -23.34 10.65 -3.73
C LEU A 299 -24.00 12.00 -3.49
N LEU A 300 -24.74 12.16 -2.39
CA LEU A 300 -25.31 13.45 -1.97
C LEU A 300 -24.21 14.51 -1.79
N ARG A 301 -23.10 14.15 -1.13
CA ARG A 301 -21.93 15.04 -0.99
C ARG A 301 -21.29 15.37 -2.33
N ALA A 302 -21.16 14.40 -3.23
CA ALA A 302 -20.57 14.61 -4.56
C ALA A 302 -21.41 15.58 -5.40
N VAL A 303 -22.74 15.46 -5.34
CA VAL A 303 -23.70 16.36 -6.00
C VAL A 303 -23.64 17.77 -5.41
N GLY A 304 -23.63 17.89 -4.07
CA GLY A 304 -23.48 19.19 -3.41
C GLY A 304 -22.14 19.87 -3.72
N ALA A 305 -21.03 19.13 -3.67
CA ALA A 305 -19.69 19.62 -4.04
C ALA A 305 -19.58 19.97 -5.53
N ALA A 306 -20.44 19.43 -6.39
CA ALA A 306 -20.53 19.83 -7.78
C ALA A 306 -21.22 21.19 -7.98
N GLY A 307 -21.82 21.76 -6.92
CA GLY A 307 -22.52 23.03 -6.93
C GLY A 307 -24.00 22.91 -7.23
N PHE A 308 -24.57 21.70 -7.19
CA PHE A 308 -25.98 21.47 -7.47
C PHE A 308 -26.83 21.56 -6.22
N VAL A 309 -27.99 22.23 -6.37
CA VAL A 309 -29.09 22.15 -5.41
C VAL A 309 -30.04 21.07 -5.90
N ALA A 310 -30.12 19.95 -5.20
CA ALA A 310 -30.86 18.77 -5.63
C ALA A 310 -32.16 18.59 -4.83
N ARG A 311 -33.20 18.07 -5.50
CA ARG A 311 -34.37 17.48 -4.84
C ARG A 311 -34.05 16.03 -4.50
N VAL A 312 -34.22 15.65 -3.25
CA VAL A 312 -33.94 14.29 -2.74
C VAL A 312 -35.24 13.60 -2.37
N GLU A 313 -35.53 12.48 -3.01
CA GLU A 313 -36.69 11.63 -2.74
C GLU A 313 -36.18 10.27 -2.26
N ARG A 314 -36.64 9.83 -1.08
CA ARG A 314 -36.27 8.53 -0.50
C ARG A 314 -37.41 7.55 -0.72
N HIS A 315 -37.15 6.46 -1.43
CA HIS A 315 -38.09 5.37 -1.69
C HIS A 315 -37.51 4.08 -1.14
N ASP A 316 -38.02 3.57 -0.02
CA ASP A 316 -37.61 2.35 0.69
C ASP A 316 -36.09 2.07 0.70
N ALA A 317 -35.57 1.41 -0.36
CA ALA A 317 -34.17 1.00 -0.51
C ALA A 317 -33.28 1.97 -1.31
N ALA A 318 -33.86 2.95 -2.01
CA ALA A 318 -33.15 3.85 -2.92
C ALA A 318 -33.40 5.34 -2.63
N VAL A 319 -32.40 6.16 -2.92
CA VAL A 319 -32.46 7.63 -2.91
C VAL A 319 -32.36 8.11 -4.34
N HIS A 320 -33.36 8.88 -4.76
CA HIS A 320 -33.41 9.57 -6.04
C HIS A 320 -33.00 11.02 -5.82
N ILE A 321 -31.91 11.43 -6.45
CA ILE A 321 -31.34 12.77 -6.34
C ILE A 321 -31.53 13.44 -7.69
N THR A 322 -32.42 14.41 -7.78
CA THR A 322 -32.72 15.09 -9.05
C THR A 322 -32.14 16.50 -9.03
N VAL A 323 -31.30 16.81 -10.01
CA VAL A 323 -30.67 18.13 -10.17
C VAL A 323 -31.25 18.85 -11.39
N PRO A 324 -31.66 20.13 -11.26
CA PRO A 324 -32.04 20.95 -12.40
C PRO A 324 -30.80 21.41 -13.17
N LEU A 325 -30.89 21.44 -14.50
CA LEU A 325 -29.77 21.77 -15.40
C LEU A 325 -29.82 23.20 -15.95
N ALA A 326 -30.70 24.07 -15.43
CA ALA A 326 -30.91 25.43 -15.90
C ALA A 326 -29.63 26.30 -15.85
N GLY A 327 -28.73 26.07 -14.89
CA GLY A 327 -27.46 26.80 -14.73
C GLY A 327 -26.23 26.11 -15.33
N VAL A 328 -26.39 24.97 -16.01
CA VAL A 328 -25.27 24.17 -16.52
C VAL A 328 -24.90 24.59 -17.94
N ARG A 329 -23.61 24.73 -18.22
CA ARG A 329 -23.10 24.88 -19.59
C ARG A 329 -23.01 23.51 -20.27
N ALA A 330 -23.50 23.40 -21.50
CA ALA A 330 -23.43 22.15 -22.27
C ALA A 330 -21.98 21.67 -22.47
N ALA A 331 -21.81 20.37 -22.71
CA ALA A 331 -20.56 19.84 -23.25
C ALA A 331 -20.39 20.36 -24.69
N GLU A 332 -19.16 20.78 -25.05
CA GLU A 332 -18.84 21.11 -26.44
C GLU A 332 -18.69 19.78 -27.19
N SER A 333 -19.34 19.67 -28.35
CA SER A 333 -19.17 18.52 -29.24
C SER A 333 -17.74 18.52 -29.77
N ALA A 334 -16.96 17.50 -29.41
CA ALA A 334 -15.65 17.22 -30.00
C ALA A 334 -15.83 16.47 -31.32
#